data_AF-A0A7X7T2K7-F1
#
_entry.id   AF-A0A7X7T2K7-F1
#
_cell.length_a   1.000
_cell.length_b   1.000
_cell.length_c   1.000
_cell.angle_alpha   90.00
_cell.angle_beta   90.00
_cell.angle_gamma   90.00
#
_symmetry.space_group_name_H-M   'P 1'
#
loop_
_entity.id
_entity.type
_entity.pdbx_description
1 polymer ?
#
loop_
_entity_poly.entity_id
_entity_poly.type
_entity_poly.pdbx_seq_one_letter_code
_entity_poly.pdbx_strand_id
1 'polypeptide(L)'
;MGLDLGIFTCDRPLREFYQRAGWEELPGTVLVGGTPQEPFASDQPGFDKVTMAAFFTPAALAHRDAFTRTRIALYPGNIDKLW
;
A
#
# COMPACT_ATOMS: atom_id res chain seq x y z
N MET A 1 -21.21 -9.06 -3.47
CA MET A 1 -20.20 -8.03 -3.80
C MET A 1 -19.48 -7.68 -2.51
N GLY A 2 -18.19 -7.97 -2.43
CA GLY A 2 -17.32 -7.61 -1.31
C GLY A 2 -16.04 -6.98 -1.87
N LEU A 3 -15.36 -6.20 -1.05
CA LEU A 3 -14.00 -5.74 -1.36
C LEU A 3 -13.06 -6.95 -1.26
N ASP A 4 -12.07 -7.07 -2.15
CA ASP A 4 -11.06 -8.13 -2.09
C ASP A 4 -9.83 -7.72 -1.28
N LEU A 5 -9.45 -6.43 -1.38
CA LEU A 5 -8.21 -5.87 -0.87
C LEU A 5 -8.43 -4.45 -0.32
N GLY A 6 -7.87 -4.17 0.85
CA GLY A 6 -7.54 -2.82 1.29
C GLY A 6 -6.03 -2.64 1.25
N ILE A 7 -5.54 -1.50 0.75
CA ILE A 7 -4.11 -1.21 0.67
C ILE A 7 -3.85 0.30 0.82
N PHE A 8 -2.84 0.67 1.58
CA PHE A 8 -2.46 2.06 1.82
C PHE A 8 -1.03 2.15 2.36
N THR A 9 -0.52 3.37 2.53
CA THR A 9 0.76 3.64 3.19
C THR A 9 0.58 4.36 4.51
N CYS A 10 1.46 4.11 5.48
CA CYS A 10 1.53 4.89 6.71
C CYS A 10 2.97 5.16 7.10
N ASP A 11 3.22 6.15 7.96
CA ASP A 11 4.55 6.34 8.54
C ASP A 11 4.94 5.11 9.37
N ARG A 12 6.21 4.70 9.30
CA ARG A 12 6.72 3.51 10.00
C ARG A 12 6.33 3.44 11.49
N PRO A 13 6.32 4.53 12.28
CA PRO A 13 5.89 4.46 13.68
C PRO A 13 4.43 4.02 13.87
N LEU A 14 3.56 4.20 12.88
CA LEU A 14 2.15 3.79 12.92
C LEU A 14 1.93 2.31 12.54
N ARG A 15 2.96 1.62 12.05
CA ARG A 15 2.85 0.21 11.62
C ARG A 15 2.21 -0.66 12.70
N GLU A 16 2.73 -0.61 13.92
CA GLU A 16 2.25 -1.48 15.00
C GLU A 16 0.81 -1.17 15.40
N PHE A 17 0.38 0.09 15.27
CA PHE A 17 -1.00 0.49 15.50
C PHE A 17 -1.93 -0.20 14.48
N TYR A 18 -1.59 -0.18 13.20
CA TYR A 18 -2.39 -0.83 12.17
C TYR A 18 -2.32 -2.36 12.23
N GLN A 19 -1.17 -2.94 12.59
CA GLN A 19 -1.05 -4.38 12.82
C GLN A 19 -2.00 -4.87 13.92
N ARG A 20 -2.18 -4.11 15.00
CA ARG A 20 -3.15 -4.41 16.06
C ARG A 20 -4.61 -4.32 15.58
N ALA A 21 -4.87 -3.58 14.51
CA ALA A 21 -6.17 -3.48 13.85
C ALA A 21 -6.38 -4.54 12.76
N GLY A 22 -5.46 -5.50 12.59
CA GLY A 22 -5.58 -6.61 11.65
C GLY A 22 -5.00 -6.34 10.26
N TRP A 23 -4.23 -5.25 10.08
CA TRP A 23 -3.52 -4.98 8.84
C TRP A 23 -2.15 -5.68 8.81
N GLU A 24 -1.73 -6.11 7.63
CA GLU A 24 -0.45 -6.75 7.40
C GLU A 24 0.52 -5.76 6.72
N GLU A 25 1.76 -5.66 7.20
CA GLU A 25 2.81 -4.97 6.45
C GLU A 25 3.13 -5.80 5.20
N LEU A 26 3.29 -5.15 4.05
CA LEU A 26 3.78 -5.75 2.81
C LEU A 26 5.25 -5.36 2.58
N PRO A 27 6.22 -6.20 2.98
CA PRO A 27 7.62 -5.81 2.95
C PRO A 27 8.13 -5.54 1.53
N GLY A 28 8.80 -4.40 1.36
CA GLY A 28 9.37 -3.98 0.08
C GLY A 28 8.33 -3.55 -0.97
N THR A 29 7.05 -3.51 -0.61
CA THR A 29 5.99 -3.03 -1.51
C THR A 29 5.93 -1.53 -1.50
N VAL A 30 5.83 -0.94 -2.68
CA VAL A 30 5.81 0.51 -2.89
C VAL A 30 4.51 0.88 -3.57
N LEU A 31 3.75 1.78 -2.94
CA LEU A 31 2.62 2.41 -3.61
C LEU A 31 3.10 3.63 -4.39
N VAL A 32 2.61 3.75 -5.62
CA VAL A 32 2.92 4.88 -6.51
C VAL A 32 1.63 5.64 -6.77
N GLY A 33 1.52 6.81 -6.14
CA GLY A 33 0.47 7.80 -6.37
C GLY A 33 0.85 8.81 -7.46
N GLY A 34 0.15 9.94 -7.48
CA GLY A 34 0.31 10.98 -8.50
C GLY A 34 -0.33 10.60 -9.83
N THR A 35 0.40 10.82 -10.91
CA THR A 35 -0.01 10.45 -12.28
C THR A 35 1.06 9.56 -12.95
N PRO A 36 0.75 8.91 -14.07
CA PRO A 36 1.77 8.20 -14.83
C PRO A 36 2.94 9.10 -15.28
N GLN A 37 2.68 10.38 -15.55
CA GLN A 37 3.67 11.36 -15.99
C GLN A 37 4.47 11.95 -14.81
N GLU A 38 3.82 12.10 -13.65
CA GLU A 38 4.42 12.60 -12.41
C GLU A 38 4.21 11.57 -11.29
N PRO A 39 4.91 10.42 -11.34
CA PRO A 39 4.75 9.36 -10.35
C PRO A 39 5.27 9.81 -8.99
N PHE A 40 4.50 9.54 -7.95
CA PHE A 40 4.84 9.88 -6.58
C PHE A 40 4.93 8.60 -5.74
N ALA A 41 6.15 8.12 -5.54
CA ALA A 41 6.39 6.82 -4.93
C ALA A 41 6.62 6.93 -3.42
N SER A 42 6.07 5.98 -2.66
CA SER A 42 6.16 5.98 -1.20
C SER A 42 7.56 5.67 -0.65
N ASP A 43 8.50 5.27 -1.52
CA ASP A 43 9.90 4.95 -1.18
C ASP A 43 10.89 6.08 -1.54
N GLN A 44 10.40 7.27 -1.89
CA GLN A 44 11.26 8.40 -2.20
C GLN A 44 12.08 8.85 -0.98
N PRO A 45 13.28 9.43 -1.20
CA PRO A 45 14.08 9.99 -0.11
C PRO A 45 13.26 10.96 0.76
N GLY A 46 13.31 10.78 2.08
CA GLY A 46 12.54 11.57 3.05
C GLY A 46 11.16 11.00 3.40
N PHE A 47 10.74 9.89 2.80
CA PHE A 47 9.48 9.20 3.09
C PHE A 47 9.77 7.88 3.82
N ASP A 48 9.63 7.87 5.15
CA ASP A 48 9.68 6.62 5.92
C ASP A 48 8.30 5.97 6.00
N LYS A 49 7.76 5.60 4.83
CA LYS A 49 6.46 4.94 4.70
C LYS A 49 6.62 3.43 4.66
N VAL A 50 5.60 2.73 5.16
CA VAL A 50 5.39 1.30 4.96
C VAL A 50 4.07 1.08 4.24
N THR A 51 3.99 0.05 3.41
CA THR A 51 2.74 -0.36 2.76
C THR A 51 2.02 -1.38 3.63
N MET A 52 0.75 -1.12 3.91
CA MET A 52 -0.13 -1.97 4.72
C MET A 52 -1.25 -2.53 3.83
N ALA A 53 -1.68 -3.77 4.08
CA ALA A 53 -2.78 -4.39 3.36
C ALA A 53 -3.68 -5.26 4.24
N ALA A 54 -4.91 -5.46 3.78
CA ALA A 54 -5.87 -6.41 4.35
C ALA A 54 -6.55 -7.16 3.19
N PHE A 55 -6.57 -8.49 3.27
CA PHE A 55 -7.15 -9.36 2.24
C PHE A 55 -8.46 -9.95 2.76
N PHE A 56 -9.56 -9.71 2.06
CA PHE A 56 -10.90 -9.99 2.59
C PHE A 56 -11.54 -11.26 2.00
N THR A 57 -11.01 -11.77 0.89
CA THR A 57 -11.57 -12.96 0.21
C THR A 57 -10.55 -14.10 0.11
N PRO A 58 -11.00 -15.36 -0.02
CA PRO A 58 -10.10 -16.51 -0.19
C PRO A 58 -9.18 -16.37 -1.41
N ALA A 59 -9.68 -15.78 -2.50
CA ALA A 59 -8.88 -15.51 -3.70
C ALA A 59 -7.78 -14.49 -3.40
N ALA A 60 -8.11 -13.39 -2.73
CA ALA A 60 -7.12 -12.36 -2.36
C ALA A 60 -6.04 -12.93 -1.42
N LEU A 61 -6.43 -13.73 -0.43
CA LEU A 61 -5.51 -14.43 0.47
C LEU A 61 -4.57 -15.38 -0.27
N ALA A 62 -5.09 -16.15 -1.23
CA ALA A 62 -4.28 -17.08 -2.04
C ALA A 62 -3.22 -16.38 -2.90
N HIS A 63 -3.42 -15.08 -3.20
CA HIS A 63 -2.51 -14.28 -4.02
C HIS A 63 -1.70 -13.25 -3.22
N ARG A 64 -1.76 -13.25 -1.88
CA ARG A 64 -1.12 -12.23 -1.04
C ARG A 64 0.38 -12.03 -1.35
N ASP A 65 1.11 -13.10 -1.66
CA ASP A 65 2.55 -13.07 -1.83
C ASP A 65 2.95 -12.27 -3.08
N ALA A 66 2.06 -12.18 -4.09
CA ALA A 66 2.26 -11.37 -5.29
C ALA A 66 2.32 -9.86 -5.01
N PHE A 67 1.82 -9.43 -3.85
CA PHE A 67 1.82 -8.04 -3.44
C PHE A 67 3.10 -7.63 -2.71
N THR A 68 3.96 -8.57 -2.28
CA THR A 68 5.22 -8.26 -1.59
C THR A 68 6.33 -7.91 -2.58
N ARG A 69 7.22 -6.96 -2.22
CA ARG A 69 8.34 -6.50 -3.09
C ARG A 69 7.90 -6.00 -4.48
N THR A 70 6.66 -5.53 -4.59
CA THR A 70 6.04 -5.09 -5.83
C THR A 70 5.84 -3.57 -5.83
N ARG A 71 5.90 -2.94 -7.00
CA ARG A 71 5.49 -1.54 -7.18
C ARG A 71 4.06 -1.51 -7.72
N ILE A 72 3.15 -0.90 -6.98
CA ILE A 72 1.72 -0.85 -7.31
C ILE A 72 1.34 0.58 -7.62
N ALA A 73 0.99 0.83 -8.88
CA ALA A 73 0.54 2.14 -9.33
C ALA A 73 -0.98 2.28 -9.10
N LEU A 74 -1.37 3.27 -8.31
CA LEU A 74 -2.78 3.60 -8.05
C LEU A 74 -3.22 4.93 -8.70
N TYR A 75 -2.26 5.79 -9.07
CA TYR A 75 -2.42 7.06 -9.81
C TYR A 75 -3.77 7.80 -9.59
N PRO A 76 -4.02 8.31 -8.37
CA PRO A 76 -5.26 9.00 -8.02
C PRO A 76 -5.41 10.38 -8.70
N GLY A 77 -4.37 10.88 -9.36
CA GLY A 77 -4.36 12.18 -10.03
C GLY A 77 -3.54 13.24 -9.28
N ASN A 78 -3.84 14.51 -9.56
CA ASN A 78 -2.99 15.64 -9.17
C ASN A 78 -3.30 16.25 -7.79
N ILE A 79 -4.47 15.96 -7.21
CA ILE A 79 -5.00 16.68 -6.04
C ILE A 79 -4.73 15.91 -4.73
N ASP A 80 -4.78 14.58 -4.77
CA ASP A 80 -4.52 13.71 -3.62
C ASP A 80 -3.43 12.68 -3.96
N LYS A 81 -2.17 13.14 -4.00
CA LYS A 81 -1.00 12.26 -4.15
C LYS A 81 -0.96 11.36 -2.92
N LEU A 82 -1.51 10.14 -3.00
CA LEU A 82 -1.59 9.13 -1.94
C LEU A 82 -0.42 9.25 -0.91
N TRP A 83 -0.77 9.43 0.37
CA TRP A 83 0.15 9.47 1.51
C TRP A 83 -0.01 8.23 2.37
#